data_AF-A0A538ML47-F1
#
_entry.id   AF-A0A538ML47-F1
#
_cell.length_a   1.000
_cell.length_b   1.000
_cell.length_c   1.000
_cell.angle_alpha   90.00
_cell.angle_beta   90.00
_cell.angle_gamma   90.00
#
_symmetry.space_group_name_H-M   'P 1'
#
loop_
_entity.id
_entity.type
_entity.pdbx_description
1 polymer ?
#
loop_
_entity_poly.entity_id
_entity_poly.type
_entity_poly.pdbx_seq_one_letter_code
_entity_poly.pdbx_strand_id
1 'polypeptide(L)'
;MAVWAVVALTTPTLAFAHDAPESKQSRWVMADWMMDTFFIFAGLAMVAFLVSWKAGHFHELDRLGGLPLLVEEEDYYTPEWALEEEEWSDGNA
;
A
#
# COMPACT_ATOMS: atom_id res chain seq x y z
N MET A 1 4.69 10.44 -30.57
CA MET A 1 4.03 9.85 -29.37
C MET A 1 4.74 8.59 -28.89
N ALA A 2 4.98 7.59 -29.74
CA ALA A 2 5.60 6.32 -29.32
C ALA A 2 6.98 6.48 -28.65
N VAL A 3 7.84 7.36 -29.17
CA VAL A 3 9.18 7.61 -28.59
C VAL A 3 9.10 8.13 -27.15
N TRP A 4 8.17 9.06 -26.87
CA TRP A 4 7.97 9.60 -25.53
C TRP A 4 7.41 8.56 -24.56
N ALA A 5 6.53 7.67 -25.04
CA ALA A 5 6.01 6.57 -24.23
C ALA A 5 7.11 5.55 -23.88
N VAL A 6 7.97 5.20 -24.84
CA VAL A 6 9.11 4.28 -24.61
C VAL A 6 10.12 4.90 -23.64
N VAL A 7 10.42 6.19 -23.77
CA VAL A 7 11.30 6.90 -22.83
C VAL A 7 10.68 6.89 -21.43
N ALA A 8 9.40 7.23 -21.29
CA ALA A 8 8.73 7.25 -19.99
C ALA A 8 8.71 5.88 -19.29
N LEU A 9 8.57 4.78 -20.05
CA LEU A 9 8.54 3.41 -19.52
C LEU A 9 9.92 2.86 -19.16
N THR A 10 10.99 3.40 -19.75
CA THR A 10 12.36 2.89 -19.58
C THR A 10 13.22 3.76 -18.66
N THR A 11 12.85 5.02 -18.40
CA THR A 11 13.55 5.85 -17.40
C THR A 11 13.64 5.25 -15.98
N PRO A 12 12.61 4.55 -15.46
CA PRO A 12 12.67 4.00 -14.10
C PRO A 12 13.73 2.91 -13.94
N THR A 13 14.06 2.15 -15.01
CA THR A 13 15.01 1.03 -14.90
C THR A 13 16.43 1.47 -14.55
N LEU A 14 16.79 2.71 -14.88
CA LEU A 14 18.09 3.29 -14.49
C LEU A 14 18.17 3.60 -12.98
N ALA A 15 17.04 3.79 -12.32
CA ALA A 15 17.00 4.08 -10.89
C ALA A 15 16.95 2.82 -10.01
N PHE A 16 16.62 1.66 -10.59
CA PHE A 16 16.63 0.36 -9.90
C PHE A 16 18.00 -0.35 -9.93
N ALA A 17 19.07 0.33 -10.38
CA ALA A 17 20.43 -0.19 -10.25
C ALA A 17 20.86 -0.12 -8.77
N HIS A 18 20.62 -1.22 -8.05
CA HIS A 18 20.94 -1.40 -6.62
C HIS A 18 22.44 -1.58 -6.34
N ASP A 19 23.28 -0.73 -6.91
CA ASP A 19 24.71 -0.73 -6.55
C ASP A 19 24.89 -0.17 -5.13
N ALA A 20 25.72 -0.85 -4.34
CA ALA A 20 26.00 -0.44 -2.97
C ALA A 20 26.70 0.94 -2.96
N PRO A 21 26.38 1.81 -1.98
CA PRO A 21 26.86 3.19 -1.99
C PRO A 21 28.39 3.27 -1.83
N GLU A 22 29.10 3.72 -2.88
CA GLU A 22 30.57 3.84 -2.89
C GLU A 22 31.09 4.97 -1.98
N SER A 23 30.25 5.95 -1.63
CA SER A 23 30.64 7.13 -0.85
C SER A 23 29.71 7.43 0.33
N LYS A 24 30.21 8.19 1.31
CA LYS A 24 29.41 8.61 2.48
C LYS A 24 28.17 9.43 2.09
N GLN A 25 28.20 10.15 0.98
CA GLN A 25 27.07 10.92 0.44
C GLN A 25 26.04 10.01 -0.25
N SER A 26 26.47 8.96 -0.97
CA SER A 26 25.55 8.05 -1.67
C SER A 26 24.68 7.18 -0.74
N ARG A 27 24.98 7.13 0.56
CA ARG A 27 24.20 6.37 1.56
C ARG A 27 22.76 6.84 1.73
N TRP A 28 22.50 8.12 1.46
CA TRP A 28 21.17 8.70 1.63
C TRP A 28 20.34 8.66 0.34
N VAL A 29 20.96 8.35 -0.80
CA VAL A 29 20.30 8.33 -2.11
C VAL A 29 19.12 7.37 -2.11
N MET A 30 19.26 6.18 -1.52
CA MET A 30 18.14 5.23 -1.42
C MET A 30 17.00 5.76 -0.52
N ALA A 31 17.34 6.40 0.60
CA ALA A 31 16.34 6.94 1.52
C ALA A 31 15.59 8.13 0.88
N ASP A 32 16.31 9.02 0.21
CA ASP A 32 15.73 10.14 -0.55
C ASP A 32 14.83 9.60 -1.67
N TRP A 33 15.27 8.56 -2.39
CA TRP A 33 14.47 7.95 -3.45
C TRP A 33 13.18 7.29 -2.93
N MET A 34 13.26 6.57 -1.81
CA MET A 34 12.08 6.01 -1.15
C MET A 34 11.12 7.11 -0.68
N MET A 35 11.64 8.20 -0.12
CA MET A 35 10.84 9.31 0.36
C MET A 35 10.15 10.04 -0.80
N ASP A 36 10.89 10.37 -1.86
CA ASP A 36 10.36 11.06 -3.04
C ASP A 36 9.29 10.21 -3.73
N THR A 37 9.56 8.93 -3.94
CA THR A 37 8.58 8.02 -4.55
C THR A 37 7.35 7.84 -3.69
N PHE A 38 7.49 7.69 -2.37
CA PHE A 38 6.37 7.65 -1.43
C PHE A 38 5.47 8.88 -1.59
N PHE A 39 6.04 10.09 -1.57
CA PHE A 39 5.25 11.31 -1.67
C PHE A 39 4.61 11.50 -3.06
N ILE A 40 5.29 11.10 -4.14
CA ILE A 40 4.71 11.12 -5.49
C ILE A 40 3.49 10.19 -5.56
N PHE A 41 3.62 8.94 -5.11
CA PHE A 41 2.50 7.98 -5.14
C PHE A 41 1.38 8.38 -4.19
N ALA A 42 1.71 8.83 -2.97
CA ALA A 42 0.72 9.32 -2.02
C ALA A 42 -0.05 10.54 -2.57
N GLY A 43 0.64 11.47 -3.23
CA GLY A 43 0.03 12.61 -3.89
C GLY A 43 -0.91 12.20 -5.03
N LEU A 44 -0.47 11.29 -5.91
CA LEU A 44 -1.31 10.77 -7.00
C LEU A 44 -2.53 10.00 -6.46
N ALA A 45 -2.34 9.18 -5.42
CA ALA A 45 -3.41 8.46 -4.77
C ALA A 45 -4.43 9.41 -4.13
N MET A 46 -3.97 10.49 -3.49
CA MET A 46 -4.82 11.53 -2.93
C MET A 46 -5.67 12.21 -4.02
N VAL A 47 -5.06 12.56 -5.16
CA VAL A 47 -5.80 13.17 -6.28
C VAL A 47 -6.85 12.19 -6.83
N ALA A 48 -6.49 10.93 -7.05
CA ALA A 48 -7.42 9.89 -7.51
C ALA A 48 -8.56 9.67 -6.51
N PHE A 49 -8.25 9.67 -5.21
CA PHE A 49 -9.23 9.58 -4.14
C PHE A 49 -10.22 10.74 -4.18
N LEU A 50 -9.76 11.99 -4.31
CA LEU A 50 -10.63 13.17 -4.39
C LEU A 50 -11.54 13.14 -5.62
N VAL A 51 -11.01 12.72 -6.79
CA VAL A 51 -11.82 12.53 -8.00
C VAL A 51 -12.89 11.46 -7.76
N SER A 52 -12.51 10.34 -7.16
CA SER A 52 -13.42 9.21 -6.88
C SER A 52 -14.49 9.59 -5.88
N TRP A 53 -14.13 10.36 -4.84
CA TRP A 53 -15.08 10.92 -3.88
C TRP A 53 -16.08 11.82 -4.60
N LYS A 54 -15.60 12.80 -5.36
CA LYS A 54 -16.49 13.73 -6.06
C LYS A 54 -17.44 13.01 -7.04
N ALA A 55 -16.99 11.92 -7.66
CA ALA A 55 -17.81 11.09 -8.53
C ALA A 55 -18.79 10.16 -7.77
N GLY A 56 -18.74 10.11 -6.44
CA GLY A 56 -19.67 9.37 -5.60
C GLY A 56 -19.34 7.89 -5.44
N HIS A 57 -18.13 7.44 -5.81
CA HIS A 57 -17.73 6.03 -5.71
C HIS A 57 -17.74 5.48 -4.28
N PHE A 58 -17.75 6.34 -3.26
CA PHE A 58 -17.76 5.95 -1.85
C PHE A 58 -19.16 5.96 -1.20
N HIS A 59 -20.25 6.26 -1.93
CA HIS A 59 -21.58 6.35 -1.34
C HIS A 59 -22.16 5.01 -0.84
N GLU A 60 -21.71 3.88 -1.39
CA GLU A 60 -22.23 2.55 -1.02
C GLU A 60 -21.22 1.72 -0.22
N LEU A 61 -20.21 2.34 0.39
CA LEU A 61 -19.17 1.61 1.12
C LEU A 61 -19.74 0.70 2.22
N ASP A 62 -20.74 1.14 2.97
CA ASP A 62 -21.38 0.31 4.00
C ASP A 62 -22.08 -0.92 3.39
N ARG A 63 -22.73 -0.74 2.24
CA ARG A 63 -23.40 -1.84 1.53
C ARG A 63 -22.39 -2.84 0.98
N LEU A 64 -21.29 -2.36 0.41
CA LEU A 64 -20.25 -3.19 -0.18
C LEU A 64 -19.37 -3.87 0.88
N GLY A 65 -19.11 -3.19 2.00
CA GLY A 65 -18.37 -3.73 3.14
C GLY A 65 -19.12 -4.84 3.88
N GLY A 66 -20.43 -4.95 3.71
CA GLY A 66 -21.23 -6.07 4.20
C GLY A 66 -21.11 -7.35 3.36
N LEU A 67 -20.61 -7.30 2.12
CA LEU A 67 -20.53 -8.47 1.25
C LEU A 67 -19.59 -9.58 1.79
N PRO A 68 -18.38 -9.27 2.30
CA PRO A 68 -17.52 -10.28 2.91
C PRO A 68 -18.09 -10.89 4.19
N LEU A 69 -18.98 -10.17 4.90
CA LEU A 69 -19.65 -10.69 6.10
C LEU A 69 -20.80 -11.65 5.79
N LEU A 70 -21.24 -11.70 4.53
CA LEU A 70 -22.26 -12.63 4.04
C LEU A 70 -21.65 -13.89 3.43
N VAL A 71 -20.32 -13.95 3.33
CA VAL A 71 -19.59 -15.12 2.85
C VAL A 71 -19.38 -16.05 4.03
N GLU A 72 -20.21 -17.09 4.12
CA GLU A 72 -20.00 -18.22 5.02
C GLU A 72 -18.91 -19.13 4.42
N GLU A 73 -17.65 -18.75 4.62
CA GLU A 73 -16.50 -19.64 4.40
C GLU A 73 -16.26 -20.49 5.65
N GLU A 74 -15.80 -21.73 5.48
CA GLU A 74 -15.25 -22.49 6.62
C GLU A 74 -14.06 -21.70 7.15
N ASP A 75 -14.09 -21.35 8.44
CA ASP A 75 -12.98 -20.67 9.11
C ASP A 75 -11.69 -21.43 8.78
N TYR A 76 -10.72 -20.73 8.19
CA TYR A 76 -9.40 -21.30 7.98
C TYR A 76 -8.91 -21.89 9.31
N TYR A 77 -8.25 -23.05 9.21
CA TYR A 77 -7.64 -23.74 10.35
C TYR A 77 -7.04 -22.73 11.32
N THR A 78 -7.71 -22.54 12.46
CA THR A 78 -7.20 -21.68 13.53
C THR A 78 -6.11 -22.48 14.21
N PRO A 79 -4.85 -22.04 14.15
CA PRO A 79 -3.77 -22.76 14.80
C PRO A 79 -4.03 -22.85 16.30
N GLU A 80 -3.59 -23.96 16.88
CA GLU A 80 -3.83 -24.30 18.29
C GLU A 80 -3.26 -23.24 19.24
N TRP A 81 -2.15 -22.61 18.84
CA TRP A 81 -1.53 -21.49 19.57
C TRP A 81 -2.39 -20.21 19.64
N ALA A 82 -3.35 -20.03 18.73
CA ALA A 82 -4.26 -18.87 18.70
C ALA A 82 -5.55 -19.12 19.50
N LEU A 83 -5.84 -20.38 19.85
CA LEU A 83 -6.96 -20.74 20.72
C LEU A 83 -6.62 -20.57 22.21
N GLU A 84 -5.35 -20.40 22.54
CA GLU A 84 -4.85 -20.25 23.92
C GLU A 84 -4.93 -18.81 24.45
N GLU A 85 -5.29 -17.81 23.62
CA GLU A 85 -5.54 -16.42 24.07
C GLU A 85 -6.93 -16.26 24.73
N GLU A 86 -7.16 -17.01 25.81
CA GLU A 86 -8.07 -16.58 26.88
C GLU A 86 -7.38 -15.52 27.78
N GLU A 87 -6.46 -14.72 27.22
CA GLU A 87 -5.62 -13.72 27.90
C GLU A 87 -6.18 -12.29 27.74
N TRP A 88 -7.51 -12.16 27.63
CA TRP A 88 -8.23 -10.89 27.83
C TRP A 88 -9.14 -10.95 29.07
N SER A 89 -8.80 -11.78 30.08
CA SER A 89 -9.52 -11.85 31.36
C SER A 89 -8.94 -10.97 32.47
N ASP A 90 -7.89 -10.18 32.22
CA ASP A 90 -7.35 -9.25 33.22
C ASP A 90 -7.69 -7.80 32.86
N GLY A 91 -8.68 -7.31 33.60
CA GLY A 91 -9.45 -6.12 33.30
C GLY A 91 -8.67 -4.80 33.21
N ASN A 92 -9.22 -3.93 32.37
CA ASN A 92 -9.48 -2.52 32.69
C ASN A 92 -10.49 -1.95 31.67
N ALA A 93 -11.77 -1.98 32.04
CA ALA A 93 -12.78 -1.00 31.68
C ALA A 93 -13.83 -0.96 32.80
#